data_AF-A0A2E8A469-F1
#
_entry.id   AF-A0A2E8A469-F1
#
_cell.length_a   1.000
_cell.length_b   1.000
_cell.length_c   1.000
_cell.angle_alpha   90.00
_cell.angle_beta   90.00
_cell.angle_gamma   90.00
#
_symmetry.space_group_name_H-M   'P 1'
#
loop_
_entity.id
_entity.type
_entity.pdbx_description
1 polymer ?
#
loop_
_entity_poly.entity_id
_entity_poly.type
_entity_poly.pdbx_seq_one_letter_code
_entity_poly.pdbx_strand_id
1 'polypeptide(L)' 'MSGTARGNERIPRRPLPDFEETESGIIEGISESGFLKVALDDANQYGPHAMIALLGIVAAATAAILMIAMFAF' A
#
# COMPACT_ATOMS: atom_id res chain seq x y z
N MET A 1 -28.90 -35.38 12.40
CA MET A 1 -27.87 -36.19 11.72
C MET A 1 -26.49 -35.76 12.20
N SER A 2 -25.71 -36.72 12.70
CA SER A 2 -24.29 -36.62 12.97
C SER A 2 -23.45 -36.90 11.71
N GLY A 3 -22.28 -36.27 11.61
CA GLY A 3 -21.24 -36.56 10.60
C GLY A 3 -21.28 -35.58 9.43
N THR A 4 -20.21 -34.86 9.05
CA THR A 4 -18.79 -35.20 9.03
C THR A 4 -17.93 -33.92 9.06
N ALA A 5 -17.28 -33.61 10.18
CA ALA A 5 -16.19 -32.62 10.23
C ALA A 5 -14.84 -33.35 10.18
N ARG A 6 -14.48 -33.90 9.01
CA ARG A 6 -13.16 -34.51 8.77
C ARG A 6 -12.76 -34.37 7.30
N GLY A 7 -12.17 -33.24 6.93
CA GLY A 7 -11.50 -33.09 5.64
C GLY A 7 -11.43 -31.64 5.16
N ASN A 8 -10.30 -30.99 5.39
CA ASN A 8 -9.76 -29.97 4.50
C ASN A 8 -10.69 -28.78 4.16
N GLU A 9 -11.36 -28.18 5.16
CA GLU A 9 -12.13 -26.93 4.99
C GLU A 9 -11.16 -25.76 4.76
N ARG A 10 -10.67 -25.65 3.52
CA ARG A 10 -9.85 -24.54 3.07
C ARG A 10 -10.75 -23.31 3.06
N ILE A 11 -10.39 -22.28 3.85
CA ILE A 11 -11.07 -20.98 3.81
C ILE A 11 -11.13 -20.53 2.34
N PRO A 12 -12.32 -20.23 1.79
CA PRO A 12 -12.43 -19.75 0.42
C PRO A 12 -11.68 -18.41 0.32
N ARG A 13 -10.71 -18.32 -0.58
CA ARG A 13 -10.00 -17.05 -0.81
C ARG A 13 -10.96 -16.08 -1.49
N ARG A 14 -11.03 -14.85 -0.99
CA ARG A 14 -11.64 -13.75 -1.75
C ARG A 14 -10.86 -13.55 -3.06
N PRO A 15 -11.51 -13.19 -4.17
CA PRO A 15 -10.80 -12.71 -5.35
C PRO A 15 -9.96 -11.48 -4.98
N LEU A 16 -8.84 -11.30 -5.68
CA LEU A 16 -8.03 -10.09 -5.52
C LEU A 16 -8.86 -8.87 -5.97
N PRO A 17 -8.69 -7.70 -5.32
CA PRO A 17 -9.24 -6.45 -5.84
C PRO A 17 -8.68 -6.16 -7.24
N ASP A 18 -9.50 -5.56 -8.09
CA ASP A 18 -9.06 -5.09 -9.40
C ASP A 18 -8.19 -3.83 -9.23
N PHE A 19 -7.16 -3.71 -10.06
CA PHE A 19 -6.32 -2.51 -10.17
C PHE A 19 -6.07 -2.22 -11.65
N GLU A 20 -5.73 -0.97 -11.98
CA GLU A 20 -5.37 -0.63 -13.36
C GLU A 20 -3.95 -1.12 -13.65
N GLU A 21 -3.81 -2.03 -14.60
CA GLU A 21 -2.49 -2.42 -15.11
C GLU A 21 -1.96 -1.35 -16.07
N THR A 22 -0.67 -1.04 -15.93
CA THR A 22 0.03 -0.10 -16.80
C THR A 22 1.27 -0.77 -17.37
N GLU A 23 1.56 -0.47 -18.64
CA GLU A 23 2.80 -0.87 -19.30
C GLU A 23 3.97 0.09 -18.97
N SER A 24 3.68 1.25 -18.39
CA SER A 24 4.65 2.25 -17.97
C SER A 24 5.53 1.74 -16.82
N GLY A 25 6.77 2.22 -16.71
CA GLY A 25 7.67 1.87 -15.60
C GLY A 25 7.20 2.42 -14.24
N ILE A 26 7.83 1.96 -13.14
CA ILE A 26 7.43 2.30 -11.75
C ILE A 26 7.20 3.80 -11.53
N ILE A 27 8.14 4.65 -11.97
CA ILE A 27 8.07 6.10 -11.75
C ILE A 27 6.92 6.71 -12.55
N GLU A 28 6.81 6.34 -13.82
CA GLU A 28 5.81 6.88 -14.75
C GLU A 28 4.41 6.42 -14.35
N GLY A 29 4.23 5.12 -14.07
CA GLY A 29 2.96 4.56 -13.59
C GLY A 29 2.49 5.17 -12.27
N ILE A 30 3.39 5.49 -11.33
CA ILE A 30 3.00 6.21 -10.10
C ILE A 30 2.59 7.66 -10.39
N SER A 31 3.29 8.33 -11.31
CA SER A 31 3.03 9.73 -11.64
C SER A 31 1.73 9.94 -12.43
N GLU A 32 1.43 9.06 -13.40
CA GLU A 32 0.27 9.15 -14.28
C GLU A 32 -1.04 8.88 -13.52
N SER A 33 -1.07 7.84 -12.69
CA SER A 33 -2.23 7.51 -11.86
C SER A 33 -2.35 8.42 -10.62
N GLY A 34 -1.29 9.15 -10.29
CA GLY A 34 -1.20 10.06 -9.14
C GLY A 34 -0.65 9.39 -7.88
N PHE A 35 0.43 9.95 -7.32
CA PHE A 35 1.19 9.37 -6.20
C PHE A 35 0.33 8.94 -5.01
N LEU A 36 -0.56 9.83 -4.51
CA LEU A 36 -1.39 9.53 -3.34
C LEU A 36 -2.47 8.47 -3.64
N LYS A 37 -3.06 8.52 -4.84
CA LYS A 37 -4.07 7.56 -5.27
C LYS A 37 -3.47 6.16 -5.40
N VAL A 38 -2.26 6.05 -5.93
CA VAL A 38 -1.53 4.78 -5.98
C VAL A 38 -1.12 4.30 -4.59
N ALA A 39 -0.63 5.19 -3.71
CA ALA A 39 -0.14 4.81 -2.38
C ALA A 39 -1.24 4.42 -1.37
N LEU A 40 -2.44 5.01 -1.47
CA LEU A 40 -3.53 4.80 -0.51
C LEU A 40 -4.63 3.88 -1.02
N ASP A 41 -4.97 3.97 -2.31
CA ASP A 41 -6.08 3.22 -2.89
C ASP A 41 -5.61 2.03 -3.75
N ASP A 42 -4.30 1.74 -3.79
CA ASP A 42 -3.68 0.70 -4.63
C ASP A 42 -4.15 0.76 -6.10
N ALA A 43 -4.32 1.98 -6.63
CA ALA A 43 -4.98 2.19 -7.93
C ALA A 43 -4.29 1.52 -9.13
N ASN A 44 -3.01 1.15 -9.00
CA ASN A 44 -2.28 0.34 -9.97
C ASN A 44 -1.29 -0.61 -9.29
N GLN A 45 -0.57 -1.41 -10.07
CA GLN A 45 0.39 -2.41 -9.59
C GLN A 45 1.56 -1.86 -8.74
N TYR A 46 1.80 -0.55 -8.74
CA TYR A 46 2.88 0.09 -8.01
C TYR A 46 2.48 0.57 -6.60
N GLY A 47 1.26 0.27 -6.14
CA GLY A 47 0.79 0.58 -4.78
C GLY A 47 1.80 0.30 -3.67
N PRO A 48 2.36 -0.93 -3.56
CA PRO A 48 3.35 -1.26 -2.54
C PRO A 48 4.62 -0.39 -2.60
N HIS A 49 5.06 0.03 -3.79
CA HIS A 49 6.22 0.90 -3.95
C HIS A 49 5.91 2.33 -3.51
N ALA A 50 4.74 2.84 -3.93
CA ALA A 50 4.27 4.18 -3.54
C ALA A 50 4.01 4.27 -2.03
N MET A 51 3.52 3.19 -1.40
CA MET A 51 3.28 3.10 0.03
C MET A 51 4.59 3.20 0.84
N ILE A 52 5.65 2.51 0.42
CA ILE A 52 6.96 2.60 1.07
C ILE A 52 7.55 4.00 0.90
N ALA A 53 7.40 4.61 -0.27
CA ALA A 53 7.83 6.00 -0.48
C ALA A 53 7.07 6.97 0.43
N LEU A 54 5.75 6.81 0.56
CA LEU A 54 4.91 7.62 1.44
C LEU A 54 5.32 7.47 2.91
N LEU A 55 5.59 6.24 3.35
CA LEU A 55 6.10 5.97 4.70
C LEU A 55 7.41 6.73 4.97
N GLY A 56 8.36 6.69 4.03
CA GLY A 56 9.62 7.41 4.14
C GLY A 56 9.43 8.93 4.26
N ILE A 57 8.52 9.51 3.46
CA ILE A 57 8.19 10.93 3.51
C ILE A 57 7.60 11.32 4.87
N VAL A 58 6.60 10.57 5.36
CA VAL A 58 5.93 10.87 6.63
C VAL A 58 6.89 10.69 7.81
N ALA A 59 7.71 9.65 7.79
CA ALA A 59 8.74 9.43 8.81
C ALA A 59 9.77 10.56 8.83
N ALA A 60 10.27 10.98 7.67
CA ALA A 60 11.22 12.08 7.56
C ALA A 60 10.61 13.41 8.03
N ALA A 61 9.37 13.71 7.64
CA ALA A 61 8.65 14.90 8.09
C ALA A 61 8.48 14.90 9.62
N THR A 62 8.10 13.76 10.19
CA THR A 62 7.97 13.61 11.65
C THR A 62 9.30 13.82 12.35
N ALA A 63 10.38 13.20 11.86
CA ALA A 63 11.72 13.37 12.41
C ALA A 63 12.19 14.83 12.33
N ALA A 64 11.94 15.52 11.22
CA ALA A 64 12.27 16.94 11.06
C ALA A 64 11.50 17.83 12.04
N ILE A 65 10.20 17.59 12.22
CA ILE A 65 9.38 18.33 13.19
C ILE A 65 9.90 18.13 14.61
N LEU A 66 10.19 16.89 15.00
CA LEU A 66 10.74 16.57 16.33
C LEU A 66 12.11 17.21 16.53
N MET A 67 12.98 17.16 15.51
CA MET A 67 14.30 17.79 15.56
C MET A 67 14.18 19.30 15.77
N ILE A 68 13.33 19.99 15.00
CA ILE A 68 13.10 21.43 15.17
C ILE A 68 12.54 21.72 16.57
N ALA A 69 11.59 20.93 17.04
CA ALA A 69 11.02 21.09 18.38
C ALA A 69 12.08 20.95 19.48
N MET A 70 13.00 19.98 19.36
CA MET A 70 14.09 19.79 20.34
C MET A 70 15.09 20.95 20.39
N PHE A 71 15.26 21.71 19.29
CA PHE A 71 16.15 22.87 19.26
C PHE A 71 15.44 24.19 19.61
N ALA A 72 14.12 24.25 19.43
CA ALA A 72 13.34 25.48 19.62
C ALA A 72 12.73 25.63 21.03
N PHE A 73 12.61 24.53 21.79
CA PHE A 73 12.02 24.47 23.13
C PHE A 73 12.99 23.81 24.12
#